data_AF-A0A968M7L7-F1
#
_entry.id   AF-A0A968M7L7-F1
#
_cell.length_a   1.000
_cell.length_b   1.000
_cell.length_c   1.000
_cell.angle_alpha   90.00
_cell.angle_beta   90.00
_cell.angle_gamma   90.00
#
_symmetry.space_group_name_H-M   'P 1'
#
loop_
_entity.id
_entity.type
_entity.pdbx_description
1 polymer ?
#
loop_
_entity_poly.entity_id
_entity_poly.type
_entity_poly.pdbx_seq_one_letter_code
_entity_poly.pdbx_strand_id
1 'polypeptide(L)' 'MSETLLILLIYGGLAGAYLLVIPLIAMIYIDKRFNFASSWEKVFMFFLGLSFFPGMLLVGGFINYRPHLRQL' A
#
# COMPACT_ATOMS: atom_id res chain seq x y z
N MET A 1 -15.45 -21.64 19.00
CA MET A 1 -14.62 -21.46 17.78
C MET A 1 -13.54 -22.53 17.81
N SER A 2 -13.29 -23.30 16.75
CA SER A 2 -12.15 -24.23 16.74
C SER A 2 -10.83 -23.45 16.64
N GLU A 3 -9.77 -23.97 17.26
CA GLU A 3 -8.43 -23.36 17.23
C GLU A 3 -7.96 -23.12 15.79
N THR A 4 -8.13 -24.12 14.92
CA THR A 4 -7.78 -24.03 13.49
C THR A 4 -8.52 -22.90 12.78
N LEU A 5 -9.83 -22.70 13.06
CA LEU A 5 -10.61 -21.62 12.45
C LEU A 5 -10.12 -20.24 12.92
N LEU A 6 -9.79 -20.12 14.20
CA LEU A 6 -9.23 -18.87 14.75
C LEU A 6 -7.88 -18.54 14.08
N ILE A 7 -6.99 -19.53 13.95
CA ILE A 7 -5.70 -19.40 13.28
C ILE A 7 -5.90 -18.95 11.83
N LEU A 8 -6.81 -19.61 11.09
CA LEU A 8 -7.10 -19.26 9.70
C LEU A 8 -7.57 -17.80 9.56
N LEU A 9 -8.47 -17.35 10.44
CA LEU A 9 -8.97 -15.98 10.41
C LEU A 9 -7.88 -14.96 10.72
N ILE A 10 -7.00 -15.25 11.68
CA ILE A 10 -5.89 -14.35 12.03
C ILE A 10 -4.92 -14.25 10.86
N TYR A 11 -4.40 -15.37 10.35
CA TYR A 11 -3.42 -15.33 9.27
C TYR A 11 -4.05 -14.86 7.95
N GLY A 12 -5.31 -15.20 7.68
CA GLY A 12 -6.05 -14.68 6.53
C GLY A 12 -6.27 -13.18 6.63
N GLY A 13 -6.62 -12.66 7.81
CA GLY A 13 -6.76 -11.23 8.06
C GLY A 13 -5.43 -10.49 7.91
N LEU A 14 -4.35 -11.04 8.47
CA LEU A 14 -3.00 -10.49 8.31
C LEU A 14 -2.55 -10.49 6.84
N ALA A 15 -2.82 -11.56 6.11
CA ALA A 15 -2.51 -11.65 4.68
C ALA A 15 -3.31 -10.61 3.87
N GLY A 16 -4.62 -10.46 4.15
CA GLY A 16 -5.46 -9.44 3.53
C GLY A 16 -4.98 -8.02 3.84
N ALA A 17 -4.59 -7.75 5.08
CA ALA A 17 -4.03 -6.46 5.47
C ALA A 17 -2.71 -6.18 4.74
N TYR A 18 -1.82 -7.17 4.67
CA TYR A 18 -0.49 -7.06 4.04
C TYR A 18 -0.55 -6.95 2.51
N LEU A 19 -1.47 -7.65 1.84
CA LEU A 19 -1.53 -7.69 0.37
C LEU A 19 -2.47 -6.65 -0.24
N LEU A 20 -3.48 -6.17 0.49
CA LEU A 20 -4.51 -5.29 -0.06
C LEU A 20 -4.58 -3.95 0.69
N VAL A 21 -4.84 -3.99 2.00
CA VAL A 21 -5.18 -2.78 2.77
C VAL A 21 -3.98 -1.84 2.92
N ILE A 22 -2.87 -2.34 3.46
CA ILE A 22 -1.67 -1.53 3.72
C ILE A 22 -1.04 -1.03 2.39
N PRO A 23 -0.87 -1.86 1.35
CA PRO A 23 -0.34 -1.41 0.06
C PRO A 23 -1.20 -0.30 -0.57
N LEU A 24 -2.52 -0.45 -0.56
CA LEU A 24 -3.43 0.57 -1.09
C LEU A 24 -3.26 1.92 -0.37
N ILE A 25 -3.24 1.89 0.97
CA ILE A 25 -3.03 3.10 1.78
C ILE A 25 -1.65 3.71 1.49
N ALA A 26 -0.61 2.87 1.40
CA ALA A 26 0.75 3.33 1.13
C ALA A 26 0.88 3.97 -0.26
N MET A 27 0.26 3.40 -1.29
CA MET A 27 0.29 3.99 -2.64
C MET A 27 -0.45 5.34 -2.68
N ILE A 28 -1.59 5.48 -2.00
CA ILE A 28 -2.30 6.77 -1.85
C ILE A 28 -1.44 7.79 -1.09
N TYR A 29 -0.76 7.37 -0.02
CA TYR A 29 0.11 8.22 0.77
C TYR A 29 1.31 8.73 -0.05
N ILE A 30 1.97 7.83 -0.79
CA ILE A 30 3.11 8.14 -1.65
C ILE A 30 2.68 9.15 -2.72
N ASP A 31 1.62 8.88 -3.49
CA ASP A 31 1.13 9.77 -4.54
C ASP A 31 0.90 11.21 -4.04
N LYS A 32 0.23 11.36 -2.89
CA LYS A 32 -0.10 12.68 -2.31
C LYS A 32 1.12 13.47 -1.86
N ARG A 33 2.19 12.81 -1.39
CA ARG A 33 3.29 13.50 -0.69
C ARG A 33 4.64 13.38 -1.36
N PHE A 34 4.82 12.52 -2.37
CA PHE A 34 6.12 12.23 -2.96
C PHE A 34 6.91 13.49 -3.37
N ASN A 35 6.23 14.47 -3.97
CA ASN A 35 6.84 15.72 -4.45
C ASN A 35 7.23 16.71 -3.33
N PHE A 36 6.61 16.60 -2.14
CA PHE A 36 6.80 17.53 -1.02
C PHE A 36 7.43 16.86 0.21
N ALA A 37 7.73 15.55 0.14
CA ALA A 37 8.25 14.77 1.25
C ALA A 37 9.70 15.14 1.60
N SER A 38 10.01 15.14 2.90
CA SER A 38 11.39 15.31 3.40
C SER A 38 12.25 14.09 3.08
N SER A 39 13.59 14.19 3.21
CA SER A 39 14.50 13.07 2.92
C SER A 39 14.21 11.83 3.77
N TRP A 40 13.95 12.00 5.07
CA TRP A 40 13.58 10.90 5.96
C TRP A 40 12.22 10.29 5.59
N GLU A 41 11.27 11.12 5.18
CA GLU A 41 9.97 10.66 4.72
C GLU A 41 10.10 9.82 3.44
N LYS A 42 10.97 10.22 2.50
CA LYS A 42 11.24 9.43 1.28
C LYS A 42 11.88 8.08 1.61
N VAL A 43 12.79 8.01 2.57
CA VAL A 43 13.36 6.72 3.04
C VAL A 43 12.24 5.81 3.54
N PHE A 44 11.32 6.34 4.34
CA PHE A 44 10.16 5.58 4.81
C PHE A 44 9.24 5.14 3.65
N MET A 45 8.99 6.00 2.67
CA MET A 45 8.23 5.64 1.47
C MET A 45 8.87 4.49 0.69
N PHE A 46 10.20 4.48 0.53
CA PHE A 46 10.91 3.36 -0.10
C PHE A 46 10.86 2.09 0.74
N PHE A 47 10.96 2.20 2.07
CA PHE A 47 10.75 1.07 2.97
C PHE A 47 9.35 0.47 2.78
N LEU A 48 8.29 1.28 2.73
CA LEU A 48 6.93 0.80 2.45
C LEU A 48 6.86 0.10 1.09
N GLY A 49 7.44 0.72 0.05
CA GLY A 49 7.47 0.15 -1.29
C GLY A 49 8.14 -1.23 -1.35
N LEU A 50 9.25 -1.41 -0.64
CA LEU A 50 9.98 -2.68 -0.59
C LEU A 50 9.26 -3.72 0.28
N SER A 51 8.81 -3.32 1.47
CA SER A 51 8.17 -4.23 2.43
C SER A 51 6.82 -4.75 1.95
N PHE A 52 6.09 -3.96 1.15
CA PHE A 52 4.76 -4.30 0.64
C PHE A 52 4.72 -4.44 -0.89
N PHE A 53 5.89 -4.63 -1.52
CA PHE A 53 6.02 -4.75 -2.97
C PHE A 53 5.04 -5.75 -3.60
N PRO A 54 4.84 -6.98 -3.05
CA PRO A 54 3.91 -7.94 -3.63
C PRO A 54 2.47 -7.41 -3.67
N GLY A 55 2.04 -6.73 -2.62
CA GLY A 55 0.69 -6.15 -2.55
C GLY A 55 0.52 -4.92 -3.44
N MET A 56 1.56 -4.07 -3.54
CA MET A 56 1.53 -2.94 -4.47
C MET A 56 1.45 -3.38 -5.93
N LEU A 57 2.07 -4.51 -6.28
CA LEU A 57 1.97 -5.10 -7.62
C LEU A 57 0.53 -5.57 -7.92
N LEU A 58 -0.15 -6.17 -6.94
CA LEU A 58 -1.55 -6.59 -7.08
C LEU A 58 -2.49 -5.40 -7.24
N VAL A 59 -2.35 -4.39 -6.38
CA VAL A 59 -3.25 -3.24 -6.35
C VAL A 59 -2.94 -2.23 -7.46
N GLY A 60 -1.67 -2.14 -7.89
CA GLY A 60 -1.20 -1.14 -8.86
C GLY A 60 -1.83 -1.25 -10.24
N GLY A 61 -2.30 -2.44 -10.65
CA GLY A 61 -3.06 -2.60 -11.90
C GLY A 61 -4.42 -1.89 -11.91
N PHE A 62 -4.96 -1.53 -10.74
CA PHE A 62 -6.28 -0.92 -10.59
C PHE A 62 -6.25 0.59 -10.37
N ILE A 63 -5.08 1.17 -10.09
CA ILE A 63 -4.96 2.59 -9.75
C ILE A 63 -4.23 3.36 -10.86
N ASN A 64 -4.74 4.54 -11.19
CA ASN A 64 -4.17 5.40 -12.22
C ASN A 64 -3.80 6.78 -11.63
N TYR A 65 -2.50 7.01 -11.40
CA TYR A 65 -1.96 8.26 -10.87
C TYR A 65 -1.58 9.26 -11.97
N ARG A 66 -2.30 9.24 -13.11
CA ARG A 66 -2.05 10.20 -14.19
C ARG A 66 -2.37 11.61 -13.69
N PRO A 67 -1.46 12.58 -13.85
CA PRO A 67 -1.77 13.97 -13.59
C PRO A 67 -2.99 14.42 -14.39
N HIS A 68 -3.91 15.12 -13.75
CA HIS A 68 -5.05 15.70 -14.43
C HIS A 68 -4.61 16.84 -15.36
N LEU A 69 -5.35 17.01 -16.46
CA LEU A 69 -5.15 18.12 -17.38
C LEU A 69 -5.29 19.44 -16.63
N ARG A 70 -4.32 20.33 -16.82
CA ARG A 70 -4.40 21.70 -16.28
C ARG A 70 -5.39 22.47 -17.13
N GLN A 71 -6.42 23.02 -16.49
CA GLN A 71 -7.29 24.01 -17.12
C GLN A 71 -6.52 25.33 -17.16
N LEU A 72 -6.38 25.90 -18.35
CA LEU A 72 -5.77 27.21 -18.60
C LEU A 72 -6.84 28.29 -18.58
#